data_AF-A0A7C8ZKP8-F1
#
_entry.id   AF-A0A7C8ZKP8-F1
#
_cell.length_a   1.000
_cell.length_b   1.000
_cell.length_c   1.000
_cell.angle_alpha   90.00
_cell.angle_beta   90.00
_cell.angle_gamma   90.00
#
_symmetry.space_group_name_H-M   'P 1'
#
loop_
_entity.id
_entity.type
_entity.pdbx_description
1 polymer ?
#
loop_
_entity_poly.entity_id
_entity_poly.type
_entity_poly.pdbx_seq_one_letter_code
_entity_poly.pdbx_strand_id
1 'polypeptide(L)'
;DTSKLVEIGRDIVKRCANVPLAIKVVGHLLYGQGIDVWLRFRKTKLVQLKNKNNEGIGPILKFSYYHLDPPLKACFRYCALFPKDHVIDKEMLIGLWMAQDYIVSQEGQSAEDVGEIGRAS
;
A
#
# COMPACT_ATOMS: atom_id res chain seq x y z
N ASP A 1 -6.78 -21.66 15.09
CA ASP A 1 -6.54 -20.22 14.90
C ASP A 1 -7.31 -19.50 13.77
N THR A 2 -7.84 -20.18 12.76
CA THR A 2 -8.60 -19.54 11.66
C THR A 2 -9.85 -18.79 12.11
N SER A 3 -10.60 -19.31 13.10
CA SER A 3 -11.78 -18.62 13.65
C SER A 3 -11.47 -17.24 14.23
N LYS A 4 -10.27 -17.07 14.82
CA LYS A 4 -9.84 -15.80 15.44
C LYS A 4 -9.45 -14.76 14.38
N LEU A 5 -8.81 -15.20 13.29
CA LEU A 5 -8.51 -14.34 12.14
C LEU A 5 -9.78 -13.89 11.41
N VAL A 6 -10.77 -14.78 11.26
CA VAL A 6 -12.07 -14.42 10.66
C VAL A 6 -12.79 -13.35 11.48
N GLU A 7 -12.77 -13.45 12.81
CA GLU A 7 -13.35 -12.45 13.70
C GLU A 7 -12.62 -11.10 13.59
N ILE A 8 -11.28 -11.11 13.66
CA ILE A 8 -10.45 -9.90 13.50
C ILE A 8 -10.67 -9.26 12.12
N GLY A 9 -10.71 -10.07 11.06
CA GLY A 9 -10.96 -9.60 9.69
C GLY A 9 -12.32 -8.94 9.54
N ARG A 10 -13.38 -9.52 10.13
CA ARG A 10 -14.72 -8.93 10.11
C ARG A 10 -14.77 -7.56 10.80
N ASP A 11 -14.07 -7.42 11.93
CA ASP A 11 -13.94 -6.13 12.64
C ASP A 11 -13.18 -5.09 11.84
N ILE A 12 -12.14 -5.50 11.13
CA ILE A 12 -11.36 -4.62 10.24
C ILE A 12 -12.20 -4.16 9.04
N VAL A 13 -12.95 -5.06 8.40
CA VAL A 13 -13.83 -4.71 7.27
C VAL A 13 -14.91 -3.71 7.69
N LYS A 14 -15.54 -3.91 8.86
CA LYS A 14 -16.51 -2.93 9.41
C LYS A 14 -15.91 -1.53 9.57
N ARG A 15 -14.61 -1.45 9.89
CA ARG A 15 -13.89 -0.16 10.02
C ARG A 15 -13.57 0.48 8.69
N CYS A 16 -13.56 -0.25 7.58
CA CYS A 16 -13.32 0.29 6.24
C CYS A 16 -14.55 1.00 5.64
N ALA A 17 -15.62 1.22 6.42
CA ALA A 17 -16.84 1.93 6.02
C ALA A 17 -17.46 1.43 4.71
N ASN A 18 -17.30 0.13 4.38
CA ASN A 18 -17.72 -0.50 3.13
C ASN A 18 -17.13 0.14 1.85
N VAL A 19 -16.03 0.88 1.95
CA VAL A 19 -15.32 1.42 0.78
C VAL A 19 -14.55 0.28 0.10
N PRO A 20 -14.90 -0.15 -1.13
CA PRO A 20 -14.27 -1.32 -1.75
C PRO A 20 -12.77 -1.19 -1.91
N LEU A 21 -12.29 0.01 -2.25
CA LEU A 21 -10.86 0.30 -2.37
C LEU A 21 -10.13 0.17 -1.03
N ALA A 22 -10.73 0.66 0.06
CA ALA A 22 -10.17 0.52 1.40
C ALA A 22 -10.06 -0.95 1.80
N ILE A 23 -11.10 -1.74 1.54
CA ILE A 23 -11.10 -3.18 1.79
C ILE A 23 -10.00 -3.88 0.98
N LYS A 24 -9.83 -3.54 -0.30
CA LYS A 24 -8.81 -4.13 -1.17
C LYS A 24 -7.39 -3.80 -0.69
N VAL A 25 -7.13 -2.54 -0.32
CA VAL A 25 -5.82 -2.11 0.21
C VAL A 25 -5.50 -2.83 1.52
N VAL A 26 -6.47 -2.90 2.45
CA VAL A 26 -6.30 -3.59 3.73
C VAL A 26 -6.10 -5.09 3.54
N GLY A 27 -6.84 -5.70 2.63
CA GLY A 27 -6.67 -7.10 2.26
C GLY A 27 -5.27 -7.39 1.74
N HIS A 28 -4.75 -6.55 0.85
CA HIS A 28 -3.39 -6.69 0.32
C HIS A 28 -2.33 -6.52 1.41
N LEU A 29 -2.51 -5.53 2.28
CA LEU A 29 -1.59 -5.21 3.37
C LEU A 29 -1.50 -6.32 4.43
N LEU A 30 -2.61 -7.03 4.68
CA LEU A 30 -2.68 -8.10 5.69
C LEU A 30 -2.44 -9.50 5.11
N TYR A 31 -2.38 -9.63 3.77
CA TYR A 31 -2.13 -10.90 3.11
C TYR A 31 -0.75 -11.46 3.51
N GLY A 32 -0.71 -12.73 3.91
CA GLY A 32 0.52 -13.40 4.35
C GLY A 32 1.04 -12.96 5.73
N GLN A 33 0.41 -12.00 6.40
CA GLN A 33 0.87 -11.47 7.68
C GLN A 33 0.43 -12.34 8.87
N GLY A 34 1.26 -12.35 9.93
CA GLY A 34 1.00 -13.06 11.19
C GLY A 34 -0.15 -12.45 12.01
N ILE A 35 -0.77 -13.26 12.88
CA ILE A 35 -1.95 -12.84 13.67
C ILE A 35 -1.67 -11.63 14.58
N ASP A 36 -0.42 -11.43 14.99
CA ASP A 36 0.05 -10.28 15.76
C ASP A 36 -0.08 -8.96 14.96
N VAL A 37 0.22 -9.00 13.66
CA VAL A 37 0.07 -7.86 12.74
C VAL A 37 -1.41 -7.53 12.56
N TRP A 38 -2.26 -8.55 12.38
CA TRP A 38 -3.71 -8.38 12.30
C TRP A 38 -4.28 -7.76 13.58
N LEU A 39 -3.80 -8.19 14.76
CA LEU A 39 -4.21 -7.63 16.05
C LEU A 39 -3.72 -6.19 16.24
N ARG A 40 -2.49 -5.89 15.80
CA ARG A 40 -1.92 -4.54 15.84
C ARG A 40 -2.72 -3.61 14.93
N PHE A 41 -3.01 -4.04 13.70
CA PHE A 41 -3.84 -3.31 12.74
C PHE A 41 -5.27 -3.07 13.26
N ARG A 42 -5.88 -4.09 13.87
CA ARG A 42 -7.19 -3.96 14.55
C ARG A 42 -7.16 -2.91 15.67
N LYS A 43 -6.04 -2.82 16.41
CA LYS A 43 -5.85 -1.82 17.48
C LYS A 43 -5.48 -0.44 16.94
N THR A 44 -4.87 -0.35 15.75
CA THR A 44 -4.60 0.92 15.10
C THR A 44 -5.94 1.64 14.87
N LYS A 45 -6.01 2.91 15.27
CA LYS A 45 -7.21 3.73 15.13
C LYS A 45 -7.45 4.03 13.64
N LEU A 46 -8.07 3.10 12.92
CA LEU A 46 -8.90 3.42 11.76
C LEU A 46 -10.08 4.35 12.15
N VAL A 47 -10.28 4.58 13.46
CA VAL A 47 -11.27 5.48 14.06
C VAL A 47 -11.16 6.94 13.57
N GLN A 48 -10.08 7.35 12.90
CA GLN A 48 -10.03 8.67 12.25
C GLN A 48 -10.93 8.79 11.00
N LEU A 49 -11.43 7.67 10.45
CA LEU A 49 -12.41 7.70 9.36
C LEU A 49 -13.74 8.39 9.74
N LYS A 50 -14.01 8.58 11.04
CA LYS A 50 -15.25 9.22 11.54
C LYS A 50 -15.08 10.66 12.01
N ASN A 51 -13.87 11.23 12.06
CA ASN A 51 -13.69 12.59 12.60
C ASN A 51 -13.59 13.64 11.50
N LYS A 52 -14.77 14.20 11.18
CA LYS A 52 -15.04 15.62 10.92
C LYS A 52 -14.32 16.40 9.82
N ASN A 53 -13.50 15.81 8.94
CA ASN A 53 -13.02 16.50 7.73
C ASN A 53 -12.66 15.51 6.62
N ASN A 54 -13.63 14.92 5.91
CA ASN A 54 -13.38 14.26 4.61
C ASN A 54 -12.18 13.27 4.54
N GLU A 55 -11.77 12.63 5.66
CA GLU A 55 -10.51 11.86 5.73
C GLU A 55 -10.59 10.46 5.08
N GLY A 56 -11.36 10.33 3.98
CA GLY A 56 -11.62 9.15 3.16
C GLY A 56 -10.74 7.92 3.38
N ILE A 57 -9.86 7.56 2.44
CA ILE A 57 -8.94 6.41 2.59
C ILE A 57 -7.59 6.83 3.21
N GLY A 58 -7.43 8.11 3.55
CA GLY A 58 -6.16 8.74 3.94
C GLY A 58 -5.40 8.00 5.06
N PRO A 59 -6.04 7.65 6.19
CA PRO A 59 -5.38 6.91 7.27
C PRO A 59 -4.84 5.53 6.84
N ILE A 60 -5.57 4.84 5.95
CA ILE A 60 -5.18 3.53 5.41
C ILE A 60 -3.99 3.70 4.47
N LEU A 61 -4.05 4.67 3.55
CA LEU A 61 -2.95 4.98 2.64
C LEU A 61 -1.68 5.39 3.40
N LYS A 62 -1.82 6.20 4.45
CA LYS A 62 -0.72 6.61 5.32
C LYS A 62 -0.10 5.41 6.04
N PHE A 63 -0.92 4.49 6.54
CA PHE A 63 -0.42 3.25 7.14
C PHE A 63 0.35 2.41 6.12
N SER A 64 -0.23 2.16 4.93
CA SER A 64 0.43 1.43 3.84
C SER A 64 1.76 2.06 3.48
N TYR A 65 1.80 3.39 3.31
CA TYR A 65 3.02 4.13 2.99
C TYR A 65 4.12 3.95 4.03
N TYR A 66 3.82 3.97 5.33
CA TYR A 66 4.85 3.77 6.36
C TYR A 66 5.43 2.36 6.40
N HIS A 67 4.70 1.35 5.91
CA HIS A 67 5.12 -0.05 5.88
C HIS A 67 5.79 -0.46 4.54
N LEU A 68 5.91 0.45 3.58
CA LEU A 68 6.72 0.23 2.38
C LEU A 68 8.22 0.26 2.68
N ASP A 69 9.00 -0.49 1.91
CA ASP A 69 10.46 -0.40 1.96
C ASP A 69 10.97 0.96 1.48
N PRO A 70 12.16 1.40 1.91
CA PRO A 70 12.71 2.71 1.52
C PRO A 70 12.73 2.99 0.00
N PRO A 71 13.10 2.04 -0.87
CA PRO A 71 13.06 2.25 -2.33
C PRO A 71 11.63 2.48 -2.85
N LEU A 72 10.67 1.70 -2.38
CA LEU A 72 9.26 1.83 -2.76
C LEU A 72 8.63 3.14 -2.27
N LYS A 73 9.03 3.62 -1.09
CA LYS A 73 8.64 4.95 -0.61
C LYS A 73 9.17 6.06 -1.51
N ALA A 74 10.36 5.91 -2.09
CA ALA A 74 10.92 6.88 -3.04
C ALA A 74 10.14 6.85 -4.36
N CYS A 75 9.90 5.67 -4.93
CA CYS A 75 9.07 5.49 -6.13
C CYS A 75 7.67 6.11 -5.97
N PHE A 76 6.99 5.83 -4.86
CA PHE A 76 5.66 6.38 -4.58
C PHE A 76 5.67 7.91 -4.45
N ARG A 77 6.68 8.48 -3.79
CA ARG A 77 6.83 9.95 -3.68
C ARG A 77 7.07 10.60 -5.04
N TYR A 78 7.81 9.94 -5.92
CA TYR A 78 8.06 10.46 -7.27
C TYR A 78 6.77 10.62 -8.09
N CYS A 79 5.80 9.72 -7.91
CA CYS A 79 4.49 9.84 -8.56
C CYS A 79 3.76 11.15 -8.20
N ALA A 80 4.03 11.74 -7.02
CA ALA A 80 3.43 12.98 -6.59
C ALA A 80 3.98 14.23 -7.31
N LEU A 81 5.05 14.07 -8.11
CA LEU A 81 5.58 15.16 -8.95
C LEU A 81 4.74 15.40 -10.21
N PHE A 82 3.93 14.41 -10.62
CA PHE A 82 3.04 14.56 -11.75
C PHE A 82 1.79 15.36 -11.36
N PRO A 83 1.21 16.14 -12.30
CA PRO A 83 -0.05 16.85 -12.04
C PRO A 83 -1.16 15.90 -11.60
N LYS A 84 -2.11 16.43 -10.83
CA LYS A 84 -3.29 15.67 -10.44
C LYS A 84 -4.03 15.16 -11.68
N ASP A 85 -4.49 13.91 -11.62
CA ASP A 85 -5.26 13.23 -12.68
C ASP A 85 -4.46 13.03 -13.99
N HIS A 86 -3.13 13.17 -13.94
CA HIS A 86 -2.25 12.86 -15.07
C HIS A 86 -2.16 11.34 -15.31
N VAL A 87 -2.27 10.93 -16.57
CA VAL A 87 -2.03 9.54 -17.00
C VAL A 87 -0.52 9.36 -17.13
N ILE A 88 0.07 8.57 -16.24
CA ILE A 88 1.49 8.27 -16.25
C ILE A 88 1.73 6.99 -17.06
N ASP A 89 2.57 7.07 -18.08
CA ASP A 89 3.07 5.91 -18.82
C ASP A 89 3.97 5.04 -17.93
N LYS A 90 3.72 3.74 -17.89
CA LYS A 90 4.37 2.81 -16.95
C LYS A 90 5.86 2.68 -17.26
N GLU A 91 6.20 2.46 -18.51
CA GLU A 91 7.57 2.22 -18.98
C GLU A 91 8.42 3.47 -18.78
N MET A 92 7.85 4.65 -19.07
CA MET A 92 8.47 5.93 -18.76
C MET A 92 8.73 6.10 -17.26
N LEU A 93 7.75 5.80 -16.40
CA LEU A 93 7.88 5.95 -14.95
C LEU A 93 8.97 5.03 -14.37
N ILE A 94 9.04 3.79 -14.83
CA ILE A 94 10.08 2.83 -14.45
C ILE A 94 11.45 3.35 -14.89
N GLY A 95 11.56 3.89 -16.11
CA GLY A 95 12.79 4.55 -16.59
C GLY A 95 13.25 5.70 -15.68
N LEU A 96 12.32 6.54 -15.23
CA LEU A 96 12.61 7.64 -14.31
C LEU A 96 13.07 7.15 -12.93
N TRP A 97 12.48 6.06 -12.42
CA TRP A 97 12.92 5.45 -11.16
C TRP A 97 14.32 4.82 -11.27
N MET A 98 14.64 4.18 -12.40
CA MET A 98 15.98 3.65 -12.67
C MET A 98 17.02 4.77 -12.76
N ALA A 99 16.71 5.87 -13.45
CA ALA A 99 17.62 7.01 -13.59
C ALA A 99 17.96 7.69 -12.26
N GLN A 100 17.12 7.50 -11.24
CA GLN A 100 17.29 8.04 -9.90
C GLN A 100 17.83 7.00 -8.89
N ASP A 101 18.21 5.81 -9.38
CA ASP A 101 18.68 4.65 -8.61
C ASP A 101 17.67 4.16 -7.54
N TYR A 102 16.37 4.42 -7.74
CA TYR A 102 15.33 3.93 -6.83
C TYR A 102 15.06 2.43 -7.02
N ILE A 103 15.29 1.93 -8.23
CA ILE A 103 15.16 0.51 -8.56
C ILE A 103 16.38 0.12 -9.39
N VAL A 104 16.89 -1.09 -9.16
CA VAL A 104 18.04 -1.64 -9.86
C VAL A 104 17.58 -2.81 -10.69
N SER A 105 17.85 -2.79 -12.00
CA SER A 105 17.64 -3.93 -12.88
C SER A 105 18.77 -4.94 -12.68
N GLN A 106 18.45 -6.21 -12.39
CA GLN A 106 19.43 -7.29 -12.53
C GLN A 106 19.57 -7.72 -13.99
N GLU A 107 20.73 -8.25 -14.38
CA GLU A 107 20.94 -8.78 -15.74
C GLU A 107 19.87 -9.81 -16.10
N GLY A 108 19.15 -9.57 -17.21
CA GLY A 108 18.08 -10.44 -17.70
C GLY A 108 16.66 -10.08 -17.23
N GLN A 109 16.48 -9.06 -16.39
CA GLN A 109 15.15 -8.56 -16.01
C GLN A 109 14.64 -7.52 -17.02
N SER A 110 13.39 -7.66 -17.44
CA SER A 110 12.71 -6.62 -18.21
C SER A 110 12.35 -5.45 -17.30
N ALA A 111 12.16 -4.26 -17.87
CA ALA A 111 11.67 -3.10 -17.11
C ALA A 111 10.38 -3.42 -16.34
N GLU A 112 9.52 -4.29 -16.89
CA GLU A 112 8.29 -4.75 -16.26
C GLU A 112 8.55 -5.56 -14.99
N ASP A 113 9.55 -6.45 -15.02
CA ASP A 113 9.95 -7.28 -13.88
C ASP A 113 10.45 -6.41 -12.72
N VAL A 114 11.22 -5.35 -13.03
CA VAL A 114 11.76 -4.40 -12.03
C VAL A 114 10.64 -3.59 -11.36
N GLY A 115 9.59 -3.24 -12.11
CA GLY A 115 8.39 -2.59 -11.58
C GLY A 115 7.56 -3.46 -10.64
N GLU A 116 7.65 -4.79 -10.74
CA GLU A 116 6.94 -5.75 -9.88
C GLU A 116 7.70 -6.16 -8.60
N ILE A 117 8.99 -5.81 -8.45
CA ILE A 117 9.83 -6.17 -7.28
C ILE A 117 9.45 -5.42 -5.99
N GLY A 118 8.31 -4.71 -5.96
CA GLY A 118 7.65 -4.35 -4.71
C GLY A 118 7.14 -5.52 -3.85
N ARG A 119 7.59 -6.76 -4.16
CA ARG A 119 7.17 -8.01 -3.51
C ARG A 119 8.29 -8.81 -2.84
N ALA A 120 9.54 -8.34 -2.85
CA ALA A 120 10.64 -9.06 -2.22
C ALA A 120 11.57 -8.12 -1.46
N SER A 121 11.20 -7.79 -0.22
CA SER A 121 12.11 -7.53 0.90
C SER A 121 11.38 -7.80 2.21
#